data_AF-A0A3N5H8D5-F1
#
_entry.id   AF-A0A3N5H8D5-F1
#
_cell.length_a   1.000
_cell.length_b   1.000
_cell.length_c   1.000
_cell.angle_alpha   90.00
_cell.angle_beta   90.00
_cell.angle_gamma   90.00
#
_symmetry.space_group_name_H-M   'P 1'
#
loop_
_entity.id
_entity.type
_entity.pdbx_description
1 polymer ?
#
loop_
_entity_poly.entity_id
_entity_poly.type
_entity_poly.pdbx_seq_one_letter_code
_entity_poly.pdbx_strand_id
1 'polypeptide(L)'
;MPNRTRFLRFSRFGWARTSEPASTVRQEDFPLAWERLLWSDRPGWLDRAIRLGESYHLTDFRAVVRRGDRTIAELALHDLARVDLRQTRTQRLRGTSTVVLHAKGQQEVVELADIRKGPQLALVLELLATHPAGFELNSSIVHDTLGPGAPELFEHRRPWIALLVAAIALSALSAFITANHRPLPPIRYPVDDAIYPSGRKRPQSEIMAFMRSEVMPFAQQALGPIVGSANVTCFTCHGRDAEARNWQMPAVRALPEPDLRMGGMERYASIVDSQMRNAVYGYLAEDTKQHRAAHMRGVVMPGMARLLHRPPYDFTQTYSYNRARFAFGCYHCHMVSATAPTDGAAVPTVTALPH
;
A
#
# COMPACT_ATOMS: atom_id res chain seq x y z
N MET A 1 -15.94 30.35 55.65
CA MET A 1 -16.59 29.33 56.50
C MET A 1 -15.71 28.08 56.53
N PRO A 2 -14.91 27.88 57.59
CA PRO A 2 -14.31 26.60 57.94
C PRO A 2 -15.14 25.93 59.04
N ASN A 3 -15.29 24.60 59.02
CA ASN A 3 -15.80 23.90 60.21
C ASN A 3 -14.87 22.76 60.59
N ARG A 4 -14.21 22.99 61.73
CA ARG A 4 -13.52 21.98 62.54
C ARG A 4 -14.58 21.17 63.28
N THR A 5 -14.38 19.86 63.41
CA THR A 5 -14.89 19.14 64.57
C THR A 5 -13.89 18.06 64.97
N ARG A 6 -13.51 18.12 66.25
CA ARG A 6 -12.64 17.21 66.99
C ARG A 6 -13.50 16.39 67.96
N PHE A 7 -12.88 15.33 68.50
CA PHE A 7 -13.20 14.50 69.67
C PHE A 7 -14.06 13.25 69.35
N LEU A 8 -13.80 12.03 69.84
CA LEU A 8 -13.05 11.48 71.00
C LEU A 8 -12.32 10.18 70.57
N ARG A 9 -11.05 9.92 70.91
CA ARG A 9 -10.53 9.30 72.15
C ARG A 9 -11.11 7.91 72.48
N PHE A 10 -10.41 6.86 72.06
CA PHE A 10 -10.35 5.59 72.80
C PHE A 10 -8.88 5.19 72.97
N SER A 11 -8.49 5.02 74.23
CA SER A 11 -7.16 4.61 74.66
C SER A 11 -7.15 3.10 74.93
N ARG A 12 -6.03 2.47 74.56
CA ARG A 12 -5.40 1.30 75.19
C ARG A 12 -6.21 -0.01 75.28
N PHE A 13 -5.80 -0.99 74.48
CA PHE A 13 -5.36 -2.28 75.03
C PHE A 13 -4.06 -2.69 74.32
N GLY A 14 -2.97 -2.69 75.08
CA GLY A 14 -1.70 -3.22 74.65
C GLY A 14 -1.76 -4.74 74.66
N TRP A 15 -1.47 -5.34 73.52
CA TRP A 15 -0.93 -6.69 73.47
C TRP A 15 0.50 -6.53 73.01
N ALA A 16 1.43 -6.81 73.94
CA ALA A 16 2.82 -7.02 73.63
C ALA A 16 2.89 -8.18 72.65
N ARG A 17 2.99 -7.87 71.35
CA ARG A 17 3.35 -8.86 70.34
C ARG A 17 4.84 -9.10 70.57
N THR A 18 5.15 -10.17 71.29
CA THR A 18 6.47 -10.79 71.27
C THR A 18 6.88 -10.86 69.82
N SER A 19 7.85 -10.04 69.44
CA SER A 19 8.58 -10.17 68.19
C SER A 19 9.30 -11.51 68.27
N GLU A 20 8.64 -12.56 67.78
CA GLU A 20 9.33 -13.76 67.37
C GLU A 20 10.47 -13.32 66.44
N PRO A 21 11.72 -13.76 66.69
CA PRO A 21 12.78 -13.51 65.75
C PRO A 21 12.30 -14.05 64.41
N ALA A 22 12.31 -13.18 63.39
CA ALA A 22 11.99 -13.54 62.02
C ALA A 22 12.64 -14.88 61.71
N SER A 23 11.82 -15.92 61.59
CA SER A 23 12.30 -17.25 61.29
C SER A 23 13.20 -17.10 60.06
N THR A 24 14.47 -17.46 60.18
CA THR A 24 15.34 -17.61 59.02
C THR A 24 14.61 -18.55 58.08
N VAL A 25 13.99 -17.96 57.04
CA VAL A 25 13.20 -18.68 56.04
C VAL A 25 14.11 -19.79 55.56
N ARG A 26 13.73 -21.02 55.91
CA ARG A 26 14.41 -22.23 55.48
C ARG A 26 14.50 -22.10 53.96
N GLN A 27 15.72 -22.25 53.46
CA GLN A 27 15.99 -22.38 52.03
C GLN A 27 15.23 -23.64 51.58
N GLU A 28 14.00 -23.46 51.09
CA GLU A 28 13.22 -24.56 50.58
C GLU A 28 13.86 -25.00 49.27
N ASP A 29 14.26 -26.27 49.20
CA ASP A 29 14.72 -26.90 47.99
C ASP A 29 13.60 -26.80 46.95
N PHE A 30 13.82 -25.98 45.91
CA PHE A 30 12.90 -25.85 44.78
C PHE A 30 13.48 -26.54 43.55
N PRO A 31 12.71 -27.38 42.84
CA PRO A 31 11.35 -27.81 43.20
C PRO A 31 11.35 -28.71 44.44
N LEU A 32 10.23 -28.79 45.17
CA LEU A 32 10.11 -29.74 46.28
C LEU A 32 10.24 -31.17 45.72
N ALA A 33 10.73 -32.11 46.53
CA ALA A 33 11.04 -33.47 46.08
C ALA A 33 9.85 -34.24 45.45
N TRP A 34 8.61 -33.80 45.73
CA TRP A 34 7.37 -34.37 45.22
C TRP A 34 6.72 -33.53 44.11
N GLU A 35 7.27 -32.36 43.78
CA GLU A 35 6.80 -31.51 42.69
C GLU A 35 7.45 -31.91 41.36
N ARG A 36 6.67 -31.91 40.28
CA ARG A 36 7.22 -32.09 38.93
C ARG A 36 7.40 -30.75 38.25
N LEU A 37 8.63 -30.41 37.89
CA LEU A 37 8.90 -29.25 37.04
C LEU A 37 8.35 -29.49 35.62
N LEU A 38 7.40 -28.67 35.19
CA LEU A 38 6.76 -28.75 33.89
C LEU A 38 7.43 -27.82 32.86
N TRP A 39 7.82 -26.63 33.30
CA TRP A 39 8.46 -25.64 32.45
C TRP A 39 9.34 -24.70 33.25
N SER A 40 10.41 -24.20 32.63
CA SER A 40 11.25 -23.15 33.20
C SER A 40 11.77 -22.22 32.11
N ASP A 41 11.85 -20.92 32.40
CA ASP A 41 12.45 -19.94 31.49
C ASP A 41 13.10 -18.79 32.28
N ARG A 42 13.78 -17.90 31.58
CA ARG A 42 14.43 -16.71 32.13
C ARG A 42 14.03 -15.48 31.30
N PRO A 43 14.03 -14.28 31.90
CA PRO A 43 13.85 -13.05 31.14
C PRO A 43 14.84 -12.95 29.98
N GLY A 44 14.39 -12.33 28.89
CA GLY A 44 15.23 -12.01 27.74
C GLY A 44 16.51 -11.25 28.13
N TRP A 45 17.57 -11.41 27.33
CA TRP A 45 18.91 -10.92 27.66
C TRP A 45 19.00 -9.40 27.93
N LEU A 46 18.13 -8.58 27.33
CA LEU A 46 18.09 -7.13 27.54
C LEU A 46 17.49 -6.73 28.90
N ASP A 47 16.46 -7.46 29.35
CA ASP A 47 15.79 -7.19 30.62
C ASP A 47 16.49 -7.86 31.81
N ARG A 48 17.49 -8.72 31.55
CA ARG A 48 18.43 -9.19 32.59
C ARG A 48 19.10 -8.04 33.33
N ALA A 49 19.31 -6.88 32.71
CA ALA A 49 19.93 -5.74 33.38
C ALA A 49 19.09 -5.20 34.56
N ILE A 50 17.76 -5.33 34.49
CA ILE A 50 16.83 -4.84 35.52
C ILE A 50 16.35 -5.99 36.41
N ARG A 51 16.19 -7.18 35.84
CA ARG A 51 15.68 -8.41 36.51
C ARG A 51 16.78 -9.47 36.63
N LEU A 52 17.95 -9.04 37.09
CA LEU A 52 19.14 -9.90 37.17
C LEU A 52 18.90 -11.09 38.10
N GLY A 53 19.11 -12.30 37.58
CA GLY A 53 18.93 -13.53 38.34
C GLY A 53 17.50 -14.03 38.48
N GLU A 54 16.51 -13.38 37.83
CA GLU A 54 15.15 -13.92 37.80
C GLU A 54 15.04 -15.18 36.93
N SER A 55 14.28 -16.16 37.42
CA SER A 55 13.89 -17.36 36.70
C SER A 55 12.45 -17.70 37.02
N TYR A 56 11.75 -18.17 36.00
CA TYR A 56 10.35 -18.53 36.07
C TYR A 56 10.25 -20.05 36.01
N HIS A 57 9.46 -20.61 36.90
CA HIS A 57 9.25 -22.05 36.99
C HIS A 57 7.76 -22.34 37.10
N LEU A 58 7.31 -23.35 36.39
CA LEU A 58 5.96 -23.88 36.46
C LEU A 58 6.05 -25.34 36.89
N THR A 59 5.45 -25.66 38.03
CA THR A 59 5.26 -27.03 38.49
C THR A 59 3.83 -27.47 38.22
N ASP A 60 3.52 -28.73 38.55
CA ASP A 60 2.18 -29.27 38.62
C ASP A 60 1.28 -28.62 39.70
N PHE A 61 1.85 -27.86 40.64
CA PHE A 61 1.10 -27.22 41.73
C PHE A 61 1.11 -25.69 41.69
N ARG A 62 2.18 -25.06 41.19
CA ARG A 62 2.38 -23.60 41.32
C ARG A 62 3.25 -23.01 40.23
N ALA A 63 3.04 -21.72 39.99
CA ALA A 63 3.96 -20.87 39.26
C ALA A 63 4.85 -20.11 40.26
N VAL A 64 6.17 -20.13 40.03
CA VAL A 64 7.16 -19.57 40.94
C VAL A 64 8.10 -18.65 40.20
N VAL A 65 8.30 -17.44 40.74
CA VAL A 65 9.35 -16.52 40.32
C VAL A 65 10.45 -16.54 41.36
N ARG A 66 11.65 -16.95 40.93
CA ARG A 66 12.84 -17.02 41.78
C ARG A 66 13.85 -15.97 41.36
N ARG A 67 14.53 -15.36 42.33
CA ARG A 67 15.70 -14.49 42.11
C ARG A 67 16.89 -15.07 42.89
N GLY A 68 17.82 -15.69 42.18
CA GLY A 68 18.83 -16.55 42.81
C GLY A 68 18.15 -17.69 43.56
N ASP A 69 18.51 -17.88 44.84
CA ASP A 69 17.95 -18.96 45.65
C ASP A 69 16.61 -18.61 46.32
N ARG A 70 16.17 -17.35 46.23
CA ARG A 70 14.94 -16.87 46.90
C ARG A 70 13.73 -16.90 45.98
N THR A 71 12.61 -17.36 46.50
CA THR A 71 11.28 -17.16 45.88
C THR A 71 10.81 -15.73 46.17
N ILE A 72 10.52 -14.97 45.11
CA ILE A 72 10.06 -13.58 45.22
C ILE A 72 8.56 -13.43 44.95
N ALA A 73 7.97 -14.39 44.23
CA ALA A 73 6.54 -14.48 44.02
C ALA A 73 6.16 -15.94 43.76
N GLU A 74 5.02 -16.35 44.29
CA GLU A 74 4.49 -17.70 44.17
C GLU A 74 2.98 -17.62 44.01
N LEU A 75 2.43 -18.42 43.10
CA LEU A 75 0.99 -18.56 42.95
C LEU A 75 0.65 -20.03 42.73
N ALA A 76 -0.15 -20.58 43.63
CA ALA A 76 -0.68 -21.92 43.45
C ALA A 76 -1.67 -21.94 42.27
N LEU A 77 -1.58 -22.97 41.42
CA LEU A 77 -2.41 -23.08 40.23
C LEU A 77 -3.91 -23.21 40.57
N HIS A 78 -4.25 -23.80 41.71
CA HIS A 78 -5.62 -23.87 42.19
C HIS A 78 -6.21 -22.51 42.59
N ASP A 79 -5.34 -21.55 42.95
CA ASP A 79 -5.69 -20.18 43.28
C ASP A 79 -5.62 -19.24 42.08
N LEU A 80 -5.26 -19.74 40.89
CA LEU A 80 -5.25 -18.95 39.66
C LEU A 80 -6.70 -18.59 39.27
N ALA A 81 -7.00 -17.29 39.21
CA ALA A 81 -8.29 -16.76 38.82
C ALA A 81 -8.36 -16.40 37.33
N ARG A 82 -7.28 -15.81 36.81
CA ARG A 82 -7.23 -15.28 35.45
C ARG A 82 -5.79 -15.16 34.97
N VAL A 83 -5.58 -15.39 33.68
CA VAL A 83 -4.32 -15.15 33.00
C VAL A 83 -4.48 -14.02 31.98
N ASP A 84 -3.64 -13.00 32.08
CA ASP A 84 -3.58 -11.90 31.12
C ASP A 84 -2.28 -11.95 30.31
N LEU A 85 -2.39 -11.69 29.00
CA LEU A 85 -1.24 -11.55 28.12
C LEU A 85 -1.03 -10.08 27.77
N ARG A 86 0.14 -9.54 28.11
CA ARG A 86 0.54 -8.17 27.75
C ARG A 86 1.72 -8.21 26.79
N GLN A 87 1.67 -7.35 25.77
CA GLN A 87 2.78 -7.21 24.84
C GLN A 87 3.01 -5.74 24.52
N THR A 88 4.16 -5.20 24.93
CA THR A 88 4.60 -3.86 24.53
C THR A 88 5.09 -3.86 23.08
N ARG A 89 5.27 -2.68 22.48
CA ARG A 89 5.85 -2.56 21.12
C ARG A 89 7.24 -3.18 21.02
N THR A 90 8.06 -3.02 22.06
CA THR A 90 9.41 -3.59 22.11
C THR A 90 9.38 -5.11 22.23
N GLN A 91 8.48 -5.65 23.06
CA GLN A 91 8.26 -7.09 23.17
C GLN A 91 7.75 -7.70 21.86
N ARG A 92 6.84 -7.01 21.15
CA ARG A 92 6.38 -7.43 19.82
C ARG A 92 7.51 -7.54 18.80
N LEU A 93 8.41 -6.56 18.79
CA LEU A 93 9.60 -6.59 17.92
C LEU A 93 10.58 -7.71 18.29
N ARG A 94 10.62 -8.13 19.55
CA ARG A 94 11.49 -9.21 20.05
C ARG A 94 10.83 -10.59 19.98
N GLY A 95 9.54 -10.66 19.67
CA GLY A 95 8.77 -11.90 19.76
C GLY A 95 8.63 -12.39 21.20
N THR A 96 8.62 -11.50 22.19
CA THR A 96 8.37 -11.83 23.60
C THR A 96 7.03 -11.26 24.05
N SER A 97 6.58 -11.65 25.24
CA SER A 97 5.39 -11.11 25.90
C SER A 97 5.48 -11.29 27.41
N THR A 98 4.69 -10.52 28.16
CA THR A 98 4.52 -10.68 29.61
C THR A 98 3.23 -11.44 29.88
N VAL A 99 3.32 -12.52 30.65
CA VAL A 99 2.15 -13.25 31.18
C VAL A 99 1.91 -12.80 32.61
N VAL A 100 0.68 -12.38 32.91
CA VAL A 100 0.28 -11.81 34.19
C VAL A 100 -0.73 -12.74 34.83
N LEU A 101 -0.43 -13.26 36.01
CA LEU A 101 -1.26 -14.22 36.73
C LEU A 101 -1.97 -13.52 37.89
N HIS A 102 -3.29 -13.69 37.97
CA HIS A 102 -4.12 -13.10 39.02
C HIS A 102 -4.61 -14.17 39.98
N ALA A 103 -4.41 -13.96 41.28
CA ALA A 103 -4.90 -14.85 42.33
C ALA A 103 -6.40 -14.66 42.63
N LYS A 104 -7.08 -15.72 43.10
CA LYS A 104 -8.47 -15.67 43.57
C LYS A 104 -8.56 -14.83 44.85
N GLY A 105 -9.42 -13.81 44.84
CA GLY A 105 -9.75 -13.03 46.03
C GLY A 105 -8.64 -12.10 46.55
N GLN A 106 -7.52 -11.95 45.84
CA GLN A 106 -6.41 -11.08 46.22
C GLN A 106 -6.01 -10.11 45.10
N GLN A 107 -5.39 -8.99 45.48
CA GLN A 107 -4.74 -8.07 44.53
C GLN A 107 -3.33 -8.51 44.13
N GLU A 108 -2.86 -9.67 44.62
CA GLU A 108 -1.53 -10.16 44.30
C GLU A 108 -1.47 -10.63 42.84
N VAL A 109 -0.40 -10.20 42.16
CA VAL A 109 -0.18 -10.43 40.73
C VAL A 109 1.22 -11.00 40.56
N VAL A 110 1.31 -12.15 39.90
CA VAL A 110 2.59 -12.74 39.51
C VAL A 110 2.86 -12.42 38.04
N GLU A 111 3.93 -11.68 37.77
CA GLU A 111 4.31 -11.29 36.40
C GLU A 111 5.49 -12.13 35.88
N LEU A 112 5.29 -12.81 34.76
CA LEU A 112 6.30 -13.54 34.00
C LEU A 112 6.65 -12.71 32.77
N ALA A 113 7.73 -11.93 32.84
CA ALA A 113 8.08 -10.95 31.82
C ALA A 113 8.99 -11.53 30.72
N ASP A 114 8.84 -11.00 29.50
CA ASP A 114 9.71 -11.27 28.35
C ASP A 114 9.83 -12.75 27.97
N ILE A 115 8.72 -13.48 28.07
CA ILE A 115 8.61 -14.88 27.68
C ILE A 115 8.42 -14.97 26.16
N ARG A 116 9.31 -15.69 25.47
CA ARG A 116 9.22 -15.89 24.00
C ARG A 116 7.93 -16.59 23.61
N LYS A 117 7.55 -17.60 24.38
CA LYS A 117 6.33 -18.39 24.20
C LYS A 117 5.22 -17.97 25.15
N GLY A 118 5.18 -16.68 25.52
CA GLY A 118 4.19 -16.18 26.46
C GLY A 118 2.73 -16.43 26.04
N PRO A 119 2.34 -16.40 24.75
CA PRO A 119 0.97 -16.73 24.35
C PRO A 119 0.62 -18.21 24.59
N GLN A 120 1.55 -19.10 24.24
CA GLN A 120 1.40 -20.53 24.51
C GLN A 120 1.34 -20.80 26.01
N LEU A 121 2.20 -20.16 26.79
CA LEU A 121 2.22 -20.28 28.24
C LEU A 121 0.90 -19.76 28.85
N ALA A 122 0.41 -18.61 28.38
CA ALA A 122 -0.86 -18.07 28.84
C ALA A 122 -2.03 -19.01 28.54
N LEU A 123 -2.06 -19.63 27.35
CA LEU A 123 -3.07 -20.61 26.99
C LEU A 123 -3.01 -21.87 27.88
N VAL A 124 -1.81 -22.40 28.13
CA VAL A 124 -1.62 -23.56 29.03
C VAL A 124 -2.12 -23.24 30.44
N LEU A 125 -1.80 -22.05 30.96
CA LEU A 125 -2.23 -21.61 32.29
C LEU A 125 -3.74 -21.35 32.37
N GLU A 126 -4.35 -20.80 31.32
CA GLU A 126 -5.80 -20.59 31.24
C GLU A 126 -6.57 -21.92 31.19
N LEU A 127 -6.05 -22.90 30.45
CA LEU A 127 -6.60 -24.27 30.43
C LEU A 127 -6.54 -24.92 31.82
N LEU A 128 -5.43 -24.74 32.54
CA LEU A 128 -5.28 -25.20 33.92
C LEU A 128 -6.25 -24.53 34.89
N ALA A 129 -6.44 -23.20 34.76
CA ALA A 129 -7.34 -22.44 35.62
C ALA A 129 -8.82 -22.87 35.44
N THR A 130 -9.20 -23.22 34.20
CA THR A 130 -10.58 -23.57 33.84
C THR A 130 -10.95 -25.03 34.11
N HIS A 131 -9.98 -25.94 34.16
CA HIS A 131 -10.21 -27.39 34.36
C HIS A 131 -9.42 -27.98 35.55
N PRO A 132 -9.66 -27.52 36.78
CA PRO A 132 -8.88 -27.93 37.95
C PRO A 132 -9.07 -29.41 38.36
N ALA A 133 -10.18 -30.05 37.96
CA ALA A 133 -10.49 -31.44 38.30
C ALA A 133 -10.54 -32.30 37.03
N GLY A 134 -9.45 -33.00 36.73
CA GLY A 134 -9.41 -34.07 35.71
C GLY A 134 -8.54 -33.80 34.49
N PHE A 135 -7.96 -32.61 34.34
CA PHE A 135 -6.94 -32.39 33.31
C PHE A 135 -5.57 -32.76 33.88
N GLU A 136 -5.18 -34.03 33.75
CA GLU A 136 -3.79 -34.43 33.97
C GLU A 136 -2.92 -33.78 32.90
N LEU A 137 -2.29 -32.66 33.25
CA LEU A 137 -1.39 -31.96 32.36
C LEU A 137 -0.13 -32.83 32.17
N ASN A 138 -0.15 -33.67 31.14
CA ASN A 138 0.97 -34.54 30.80
C ASN A 138 2.19 -33.66 30.48
N SER A 139 3.35 -34.01 31.04
CA SER A 139 4.62 -33.32 30.81
C SER A 139 4.95 -33.28 29.33
N SER A 140 4.52 -34.28 28.57
CA SER A 140 4.71 -34.28 27.12
C SER A 140 4.00 -33.11 26.46
N ILE A 141 2.75 -32.78 26.83
CA ILE A 141 2.00 -31.67 26.22
C ILE A 141 2.66 -30.33 26.53
N VAL A 142 3.09 -30.12 27.78
CA VAL A 142 3.81 -28.90 28.16
C VAL A 142 5.14 -28.81 27.43
N HIS A 143 5.86 -29.92 27.33
CA HIS A 143 7.14 -29.98 26.64
C HIS A 143 6.99 -29.75 25.13
N ASP A 144 5.97 -30.34 24.50
CA ASP A 144 5.69 -30.17 23.07
C ASP A 144 5.22 -28.76 22.74
N THR A 145 4.57 -28.07 23.69
CA THR A 145 4.02 -26.72 23.51
C THR A 145 5.02 -25.62 23.88
N LEU A 146 5.80 -25.83 24.94
CA LEU A 146 6.69 -24.81 25.52
C LEU A 146 8.18 -25.17 25.40
N GLY A 147 8.53 -26.44 25.19
CA GLY A 147 9.91 -26.94 25.17
C GLY A 147 10.71 -26.54 23.92
N PRO A 148 12.04 -26.72 23.92
CA PRO A 148 12.91 -26.30 22.83
C PRO A 148 12.44 -26.88 21.48
N GLY A 149 12.16 -26.02 20.49
CA GLY A 149 11.67 -26.44 19.17
C GLY A 149 10.16 -26.43 18.96
N ALA A 150 9.34 -26.21 20.01
CA ALA A 150 7.89 -26.03 19.81
C ALA A 150 7.60 -24.85 18.87
N PRO A 151 6.58 -24.97 17.98
CA PRO A 151 6.23 -23.91 17.05
C PRO A 151 5.83 -22.63 17.79
N GLU A 152 6.37 -21.50 17.33
CA GLU A 152 6.03 -20.19 17.87
C GLU A 152 4.72 -19.69 17.23
N LEU A 153 3.66 -19.51 18.03
CA LEU A 153 2.37 -18.97 17.55
C LEU A 153 2.52 -17.58 16.93
N PHE A 154 3.54 -16.83 17.33
CA PHE A 154 3.97 -15.60 16.69
C PHE A 154 5.26 -15.83 15.92
N GLU A 155 5.19 -16.68 14.89
CA GLU A 155 6.29 -16.90 13.98
C GLU A 155 6.76 -15.55 13.41
N HIS A 156 7.99 -15.22 13.75
CA HIS A 156 8.64 -13.96 13.46
C HIS A 156 8.80 -13.83 11.94
N ARG A 157 7.79 -13.30 11.23
CA ARG A 157 7.99 -12.73 9.90
C ARG A 157 8.92 -11.53 10.05
N ARG A 158 10.23 -11.82 10.10
CA ARG A 158 11.35 -10.90 10.22
C ARG A 158 11.13 -9.74 9.23
N PRO A 159 10.70 -8.55 9.69
CA PRO A 159 10.32 -7.47 8.79
C PRO A 159 11.50 -6.98 7.92
N TRP A 160 12.73 -7.22 8.36
CA TRP A 160 13.94 -6.91 7.60
C TRP A 160 14.14 -7.80 6.36
N ILE A 161 13.66 -9.06 6.35
CA ILE A 161 13.73 -9.91 5.16
C ILE A 161 12.79 -9.37 4.08
N ALA A 162 11.57 -8.96 4.48
CA ALA A 162 10.63 -8.35 3.55
C ALA A 162 11.15 -7.02 2.96
N LEU A 163 11.81 -6.19 3.79
CA LEU A 163 12.45 -4.95 3.32
C LEU A 163 13.62 -5.22 2.36
N LEU A 164 14.46 -6.21 2.66
CA LEU A 164 15.60 -6.58 1.79
C LEU A 164 15.12 -7.12 0.43
N VAL A 165 14.09 -7.98 0.43
CA VAL A 165 13.48 -8.49 -0.80
C VAL A 165 12.85 -7.36 -1.62
N ALA A 166 12.13 -6.43 -0.98
CA ALA A 166 11.54 -5.27 -1.65
C ALA A 166 12.60 -4.34 -2.28
N ALA A 167 13.69 -4.08 -1.56
CA ALA A 167 14.80 -3.26 -2.05
C ALA A 167 15.48 -3.90 -3.28
N ILE A 168 15.75 -5.21 -3.24
CA ILE A 168 16.33 -5.96 -4.37
C ILE A 168 15.38 -5.93 -5.58
N ALA A 169 14.09 -6.17 -5.36
CA ALA A 169 13.09 -6.14 -6.43
C ALA A 169 13.00 -4.74 -7.09
N LEU A 170 12.99 -3.67 -6.31
CA LEU A 170 12.93 -2.30 -6.82
C LEU A 170 14.20 -1.90 -7.60
N SER A 171 15.36 -2.38 -7.14
CA SER A 171 16.65 -2.17 -7.80
C SER A 171 16.70 -2.89 -9.15
N ALA A 172 16.26 -4.15 -9.19
CA ALA A 172 16.18 -4.94 -10.42
C ALA A 172 15.20 -4.33 -11.44
N LEU A 173 14.04 -3.85 -10.97
CA LEU A 173 13.06 -3.17 -11.82
C LEU A 173 13.62 -1.87 -12.40
N SER A 174 14.31 -1.07 -11.59
CA SER A 174 14.92 0.18 -12.01
C SER A 174 16.02 -0.05 -13.06
N ALA A 175 16.87 -1.06 -12.85
CA ALA A 175 17.89 -1.46 -13.82
C ALA A 175 17.28 -1.98 -15.13
N PHE A 176 16.18 -2.74 -15.05
CA PHE A 176 15.47 -3.23 -16.23
C PHE A 176 14.85 -2.07 -17.05
N ILE A 177 14.28 -1.05 -16.39
CA ILE A 177 13.72 0.13 -17.06
C ILE A 177 14.82 0.94 -17.75
N THR A 178 15.92 1.22 -17.06
CA THR A 178 17.02 2.01 -17.64
C THR A 178 17.74 1.28 -18.77
N ALA A 179 17.99 -0.02 -18.63
CA ALA A 179 18.62 -0.83 -19.68
C ALA A 179 17.74 -0.98 -20.94
N ASN A 180 16.42 -0.92 -20.79
CA ASN A 180 15.47 -1.06 -21.91
C ASN A 180 14.93 0.28 -22.44
N HIS A 181 15.38 1.42 -21.93
CA HIS A 181 15.08 2.72 -22.52
C HIS A 181 15.81 2.88 -23.86
N ARG A 182 15.22 2.33 -24.92
CA ARG A 182 15.64 2.64 -26.30
C ARG A 182 15.04 3.99 -26.69
N PRO A 183 15.87 4.99 -27.05
CA PRO A 183 15.34 6.25 -27.57
C PRO A 183 14.47 5.96 -28.80
N LEU A 184 13.33 6.64 -28.91
CA LEU A 184 12.46 6.48 -30.06
C LEU A 184 13.24 6.82 -31.34
N PRO A 185 13.08 6.05 -32.44
CA PRO A 185 13.75 6.36 -33.69
C PRO A 185 13.47 7.81 -34.13
N PRO A 186 14.43 8.50 -34.75
CA PRO A 186 14.21 9.84 -35.28
C PRO A 186 13.11 9.83 -36.34
N ILE A 187 12.37 10.93 -36.45
CA ILE A 187 11.31 11.10 -37.44
C ILE A 187 11.96 11.35 -38.81
N ARG A 188 11.58 10.56 -39.81
CA ARG A 188 11.95 10.75 -41.22
C ARG A 188 10.85 11.54 -41.90
N TYR A 189 11.15 12.79 -42.23
CA TYR A 189 10.23 13.67 -42.96
C TYR A 189 10.30 13.37 -44.46
N PRO A 190 9.15 13.24 -45.14
CA PRO A 190 9.11 13.18 -46.61
C PRO A 190 9.77 14.41 -47.23
N VAL A 191 10.44 14.22 -48.37
CA VAL A 191 11.12 15.31 -49.09
C VAL A 191 10.12 16.35 -49.61
N ASP A 192 8.91 15.90 -49.90
CA ASP A 192 7.80 16.61 -50.51
C ASP A 192 6.67 16.91 -49.52
N ASP A 193 6.87 16.72 -48.21
CA ASP A 193 5.86 17.02 -47.19
C ASP A 193 5.29 18.44 -47.37
N ALA A 194 3.96 18.56 -47.31
CA ALA A 194 3.29 19.83 -47.55
C ALA A 194 3.61 20.90 -46.50
N ILE A 195 4.08 20.50 -45.31
CA ILE A 195 4.36 21.39 -44.17
C ILE A 195 5.85 21.37 -43.78
N TYR A 196 6.49 20.20 -43.77
CA TYR A 196 7.87 19.98 -43.33
C TYR A 196 8.73 19.30 -44.41
N PRO A 197 8.86 19.86 -45.64
CA PRO A 197 9.68 19.25 -46.68
C PRO A 197 11.12 19.07 -46.17
N SER A 198 11.59 17.82 -46.19
CA SER A 198 12.91 17.44 -45.63
C SER A 198 13.12 17.89 -44.17
N GLY A 199 12.05 17.99 -43.38
CA GLY A 199 12.07 18.37 -41.97
C GLY A 199 12.14 19.87 -41.69
N ARG A 200 12.18 20.71 -42.73
CA ARG A 200 12.15 22.17 -42.58
C ARG A 200 10.72 22.68 -42.71
N LYS A 201 10.21 23.33 -41.66
CA LYS A 201 8.85 23.92 -41.69
C LYS A 201 8.78 24.99 -42.79
N ARG A 202 7.74 24.93 -43.64
CA ARG A 202 7.44 25.99 -44.61
C ARG A 202 7.06 27.31 -43.92
N PRO A 203 7.18 28.46 -44.60
CA PRO A 203 6.65 29.72 -44.10
C PRO A 203 5.17 29.62 -43.74
N GLN A 204 4.76 30.32 -42.68
CA GLN A 204 3.39 30.27 -42.17
C GLN A 204 2.36 30.68 -43.24
N SER A 205 2.68 31.65 -44.10
CA SER A 205 1.81 32.10 -45.19
C SER A 205 1.53 30.99 -46.20
N GLU A 206 2.55 30.22 -46.59
CA GLU A 206 2.42 29.09 -47.50
C GLU A 206 1.60 27.96 -46.89
N ILE A 207 1.85 27.65 -45.60
CA ILE A 207 1.05 26.65 -44.87
C ILE A 207 -0.42 27.08 -44.83
N MET A 208 -0.70 28.36 -44.53
CA MET A 208 -2.07 28.88 -44.50
C MET A 208 -2.75 28.85 -45.87
N ALA A 209 -2.00 29.15 -46.94
CA ALA A 209 -2.52 29.05 -48.30
C ALA A 209 -2.91 27.60 -48.62
N PHE A 210 -2.00 26.64 -48.38
CA PHE A 210 -2.26 25.20 -48.54
C PHE A 210 -3.45 24.72 -47.69
N MET A 211 -3.54 25.16 -46.43
CA MET A 211 -4.66 24.80 -45.56
C MET A 211 -6.00 25.27 -46.12
N ARG A 212 -6.05 26.47 -46.68
CA ARG A 212 -7.28 27.04 -47.26
C ARG A 212 -7.64 26.43 -48.61
N SER A 213 -6.66 26.19 -49.48
CA SER A 213 -6.90 25.73 -50.85
C SER A 213 -7.08 24.22 -50.96
N GLU A 214 -6.41 23.43 -50.12
CA GLU A 214 -6.40 21.97 -50.24
C GLU A 214 -7.07 21.29 -49.04
N VAL A 215 -6.63 21.64 -47.81
CA VAL A 215 -7.04 20.92 -46.60
C VAL A 215 -8.49 21.20 -46.24
N MET A 216 -8.92 22.46 -46.27
CA MET A 216 -10.29 22.85 -45.90
C MET A 216 -11.37 22.27 -46.85
N PRO A 217 -11.23 22.34 -48.18
CA PRO A 217 -12.18 21.68 -49.09
C PRO A 217 -12.28 20.17 -48.85
N PHE A 218 -11.13 19.50 -48.70
CA PHE A 218 -11.11 18.09 -48.35
C PHE A 218 -11.78 17.82 -47.00
N ALA A 219 -11.47 18.60 -45.97
CA ALA A 219 -12.04 18.42 -44.64
C ALA A 219 -13.56 18.61 -44.65
N GLN A 220 -14.09 19.61 -45.37
CA GLN A 220 -15.53 19.81 -45.52
C GLN A 220 -16.21 18.62 -46.20
N GLN A 221 -15.59 18.08 -47.26
CA GLN A 221 -16.10 16.89 -47.96
C GLN A 221 -16.03 15.63 -47.08
N ALA A 222 -14.90 15.40 -46.42
CA ALA A 222 -14.61 14.16 -45.71
C ALA A 222 -15.24 14.10 -44.30
N LEU A 223 -15.29 15.22 -43.57
CA LEU A 223 -15.86 15.31 -42.23
C LEU A 223 -17.33 15.76 -42.23
N GLY A 224 -17.80 16.39 -43.32
CA GLY A 224 -19.19 16.85 -43.44
C GLY A 224 -20.25 15.80 -43.09
N PRO A 225 -20.12 14.53 -43.52
CA PRO A 225 -21.04 13.46 -43.12
C PRO A 225 -21.06 13.13 -41.62
N ILE A 226 -19.99 13.48 -40.88
CA ILE A 226 -19.85 13.19 -39.45
C ILE A 226 -20.30 14.36 -38.58
N VAL A 227 -19.95 15.59 -38.96
CA VAL A 227 -20.17 16.80 -38.13
C VAL A 227 -21.10 17.84 -38.75
N GLY A 228 -21.55 17.62 -40.00
CA GLY A 228 -22.27 18.59 -40.83
C GLY A 228 -21.30 19.48 -41.63
N SER A 229 -21.48 19.58 -42.95
CA SER A 229 -20.55 20.29 -43.85
C SER A 229 -20.39 21.78 -43.51
N ALA A 230 -21.48 22.45 -43.11
CA ALA A 230 -21.46 23.86 -42.65
C ALA A 230 -20.70 24.07 -41.33
N ASN A 231 -20.36 23.00 -40.60
CA ASN A 231 -19.72 23.06 -39.28
C ASN A 231 -18.22 22.74 -39.31
N VAL A 232 -17.65 22.40 -40.48
CA VAL A 232 -16.22 22.10 -40.60
C VAL A 232 -15.42 23.39 -40.76
N THR A 233 -14.62 23.70 -39.76
CA THR A 233 -13.72 24.87 -39.70
C THR A 233 -12.31 24.43 -39.29
N CYS A 234 -11.34 25.34 -39.32
CA CYS A 234 -10.01 25.06 -38.79
C CYS A 234 -10.07 24.61 -37.30
N PHE A 235 -11.00 25.14 -36.50
CA PHE A 235 -11.19 24.76 -35.09
C PHE A 235 -11.73 23.33 -34.93
N THR A 236 -12.37 22.75 -35.94
CA THR A 236 -12.81 21.35 -35.94
C THR A 236 -11.61 20.40 -35.81
N CYS A 237 -10.50 20.72 -36.48
CA CYS A 237 -9.28 19.91 -36.47
C CYS A 237 -8.28 20.38 -35.40
N HIS A 238 -8.18 21.69 -35.16
CA HIS A 238 -7.17 22.27 -34.28
C HIS A 238 -7.67 22.57 -32.87
N GLY A 239 -8.95 22.38 -32.54
CA GLY A 239 -9.52 22.72 -31.24
C GLY A 239 -9.79 24.22 -31.06
N ARG A 240 -10.58 24.60 -30.05
CA ARG A 240 -11.01 26.00 -29.82
C ARG A 240 -9.86 26.94 -29.43
N ASP A 241 -8.78 26.40 -28.88
CA ASP A 241 -7.58 27.11 -28.43
C ASP A 241 -6.43 27.08 -29.47
N ALA A 242 -6.75 26.77 -30.74
CA ALA A 242 -5.78 26.59 -31.81
C ALA A 242 -4.79 27.77 -31.93
N GLU A 243 -5.29 29.00 -31.87
CA GLU A 243 -4.48 30.22 -32.02
C GLU A 243 -3.43 30.33 -30.89
N ALA A 244 -3.84 30.09 -29.65
CA ALA A 244 -2.92 30.08 -28.50
C ALA A 244 -1.82 29.00 -28.62
N ARG A 245 -2.10 27.92 -29.35
CA ARG A 245 -1.16 26.82 -29.64
C ARG A 245 -0.45 26.98 -30.99
N ASN A 246 -0.47 28.16 -31.60
CA ASN A 246 0.12 28.42 -32.92
C ASN A 246 -0.34 27.42 -34.00
N TRP A 247 -1.63 27.09 -33.97
CA TRP A 247 -2.27 26.12 -34.86
C TRP A 247 -1.63 24.74 -34.85
N GLN A 248 -0.87 24.40 -33.81
CA GLN A 248 -0.53 23.00 -33.59
C GLN A 248 -1.85 22.25 -33.44
N MET A 249 -2.03 21.15 -34.17
CA MET A 249 -3.16 20.29 -33.87
C MET A 249 -3.03 19.86 -32.41
N PRO A 250 -4.14 19.60 -31.71
CA PRO A 250 -4.05 18.93 -30.44
C PRO A 250 -3.52 17.52 -30.73
N ALA A 251 -2.20 17.41 -30.82
CA ALA A 251 -1.56 16.16 -30.56
C ALA A 251 -2.10 15.70 -29.22
N VAL A 252 -2.21 14.39 -29.01
CA VAL A 252 -2.41 13.89 -27.66
C VAL A 252 -1.32 14.54 -26.80
N ARG A 253 -1.74 15.49 -25.97
CA ARG A 253 -0.90 16.26 -25.06
C ARG A 253 0.01 15.22 -24.39
N ALA A 254 1.31 15.48 -24.33
CA ALA A 254 2.22 14.66 -23.54
C ALA A 254 1.50 14.29 -22.24
N LEU A 255 1.30 12.99 -22.06
CA LEU A 255 0.34 12.41 -21.11
C LEU A 255 0.51 13.08 -19.74
N PRO A 256 -0.56 13.27 -18.95
CA PRO A 256 -0.40 13.66 -17.55
C PRO A 256 0.29 12.50 -16.80
N GLU A 257 1.62 12.54 -16.77
CA GLU A 257 2.39 11.98 -15.67
C GLU A 257 2.11 12.89 -14.46
N PRO A 258 1.55 12.38 -13.34
CA PRO A 258 1.87 11.10 -12.72
C PRO A 258 0.68 10.12 -12.52
N ASP A 259 -0.54 10.47 -12.92
CA ASP A 259 -1.74 9.66 -12.64
C ASP A 259 -1.74 8.31 -13.38
N LEU A 260 -1.06 8.26 -14.53
CA LEU A 260 -0.81 7.04 -15.31
C LEU A 260 0.31 6.15 -14.73
N ARG A 261 1.10 6.68 -13.79
CA ARG A 261 2.23 6.02 -13.14
C ARG A 261 1.85 5.34 -11.82
N MET A 262 0.72 5.74 -11.21
CA MET A 262 0.39 5.37 -9.84
C MET A 262 -0.84 4.46 -9.68
N GLY A 263 -1.68 4.26 -10.71
CA GLY A 263 -2.84 3.34 -10.58
C GLY A 263 -3.49 2.89 -11.89
N GLY A 264 -2.77 3.05 -12.99
CA GLY A 264 -3.22 3.19 -14.36
C GLY A 264 -3.49 1.97 -15.24
N MET A 265 -2.66 1.84 -16.29
CA MET A 265 -2.87 1.00 -17.50
C MET A 265 -2.30 -0.42 -17.37
N GLU A 266 -1.90 -0.83 -16.15
CA GLU A 266 -0.68 -1.62 -15.96
C GLU A 266 -0.78 -3.10 -16.32
N ARG A 267 -1.95 -3.63 -16.70
CA ARG A 267 -2.12 -5.03 -17.11
C ARG A 267 -2.14 -5.29 -18.62
N TYR A 268 -2.35 -4.28 -19.47
CA TYR A 268 -2.72 -4.48 -20.88
C TYR A 268 -1.84 -3.67 -21.86
N ALA A 269 -0.66 -3.25 -21.42
CA ALA A 269 0.15 -2.23 -22.06
C ALA A 269 1.25 -2.76 -23.01
N SER A 270 1.56 -4.06 -23.01
CA SER A 270 2.78 -4.56 -23.66
C SER A 270 2.72 -4.67 -25.19
N ILE A 271 1.56 -4.49 -25.84
CA ILE A 271 1.41 -4.76 -27.29
C ILE A 271 0.73 -3.62 -28.08
N VAL A 272 -0.06 -2.74 -27.46
CA VAL A 272 -0.84 -1.73 -28.22
C VAL A 272 -0.74 -0.34 -27.58
N ASP A 273 -0.44 0.65 -28.41
CA ASP A 273 -0.44 2.08 -28.04
C ASP A 273 -1.79 2.49 -27.43
N SER A 274 -1.75 3.17 -26.29
CA SER A 274 -2.94 3.50 -25.50
C SER A 274 -3.86 4.51 -26.19
N GLN A 275 -3.34 5.30 -27.11
CA GLN A 275 -4.10 6.27 -27.91
C GLN A 275 -4.76 5.56 -29.08
N MET A 276 -4.07 4.61 -29.70
CA MET A 276 -4.67 3.68 -30.65
C MET A 276 -5.80 2.89 -29.99
N ARG A 277 -5.59 2.39 -28.77
CA ARG A 277 -6.63 1.72 -27.99
C ARG A 277 -7.80 2.64 -27.68
N ASN A 278 -7.59 3.89 -27.30
CA ASN A 278 -8.70 4.81 -27.00
C ASN A 278 -9.46 5.24 -28.27
N ALA A 279 -8.78 5.46 -29.39
CA ALA A 279 -9.40 5.73 -30.68
C ALA A 279 -10.10 4.49 -31.28
N VAL A 280 -9.64 3.29 -30.95
CA VAL A 280 -10.23 2.02 -31.40
C VAL A 280 -11.37 1.58 -30.47
N TYR A 281 -11.16 1.44 -29.16
CA TYR A 281 -12.17 1.01 -28.18
C TYR A 281 -13.25 2.06 -27.93
N GLY A 282 -12.92 3.35 -27.89
CA GLY A 282 -13.92 4.41 -27.71
C GLY A 282 -14.94 4.49 -28.86
N TYR A 283 -14.59 3.94 -30.03
CA TYR A 283 -15.48 3.84 -31.19
C TYR A 283 -16.07 2.44 -31.41
N LEU A 284 -15.46 1.38 -30.87
CA LEU A 284 -16.00 0.01 -30.93
C LEU A 284 -17.05 -0.26 -29.84
N ALA A 285 -16.97 0.43 -28.69
CA ALA A 285 -17.87 0.22 -27.55
C ALA A 285 -19.31 0.73 -27.78
N GLU A 286 -19.55 1.50 -28.85
CA GLU A 286 -20.88 1.97 -29.23
C GLU A 286 -21.10 1.68 -30.72
N ASP A 287 -22.14 0.91 -31.07
CA ASP A 287 -22.42 0.52 -32.45
C ASP A 287 -22.58 1.72 -33.40
N THR A 288 -23.10 2.84 -32.89
CA THR A 288 -23.23 4.09 -33.64
C THR A 288 -21.90 4.79 -33.91
N LYS A 289 -20.79 4.38 -33.29
CA LYS A 289 -19.46 4.93 -33.53
C LYS A 289 -18.63 4.09 -34.50
N GLN A 290 -18.97 2.81 -34.70
CA GLN A 290 -18.22 1.93 -35.60
C GLN A 290 -18.16 2.46 -37.04
N HIS A 291 -19.28 2.95 -37.58
CA HIS A 291 -19.31 3.54 -38.92
C HIS A 291 -18.42 4.80 -39.04
N ARG A 292 -18.38 5.63 -37.99
CA ARG A 292 -17.52 6.83 -37.96
C ARG A 292 -16.05 6.45 -37.91
N ALA A 293 -15.68 5.44 -37.11
CA ALA A 293 -14.31 4.95 -37.08
C ALA A 293 -13.90 4.30 -38.41
N ALA A 294 -14.78 3.52 -39.03
CA ALA A 294 -14.54 2.97 -40.36
C ALA A 294 -14.34 4.09 -41.39
N HIS A 295 -15.16 5.15 -41.37
CA HIS A 295 -15.01 6.33 -42.24
C HIS A 295 -13.71 7.10 -41.97
N MET A 296 -13.34 7.30 -40.71
CA MET A 296 -12.07 7.93 -40.35
C MET A 296 -10.87 7.13 -40.88
N ARG A 297 -10.92 5.79 -40.78
CA ARG A 297 -9.86 4.88 -41.27
C ARG A 297 -9.82 4.75 -42.78
N GLY A 298 -10.98 4.66 -43.43
CA GLY A 298 -11.07 4.42 -44.87
C GLY A 298 -10.95 5.69 -45.71
N VAL A 299 -11.38 6.84 -45.20
CA VAL A 299 -11.51 8.08 -45.99
C VAL A 299 -10.66 9.20 -45.44
N VAL A 300 -10.90 9.60 -44.18
CA VAL A 300 -10.31 10.83 -43.62
C VAL A 300 -8.79 10.72 -43.47
N MET A 301 -8.30 9.69 -42.79
CA MET A 301 -6.86 9.53 -42.55
C MET A 301 -6.06 9.30 -43.84
N PRO A 302 -6.45 8.37 -44.75
CA PRO A 302 -5.72 8.20 -46.01
C PRO A 302 -5.77 9.44 -46.90
N GLY A 303 -6.89 10.16 -46.93
CA GLY A 303 -7.01 11.40 -47.71
C GLY A 303 -6.09 12.50 -47.17
N MET A 304 -6.07 12.71 -45.86
CA MET A 304 -5.17 13.70 -45.26
C MET A 304 -3.68 13.30 -45.39
N ALA A 305 -3.37 12.01 -45.28
CA ALA A 305 -2.03 11.49 -45.52
C ALA A 305 -1.57 11.82 -46.95
N ARG A 306 -2.43 11.63 -47.96
CA ARG A 306 -2.13 12.01 -49.35
C ARG A 306 -1.90 13.50 -49.52
N LEU A 307 -2.77 14.35 -48.96
CA LEU A 307 -2.60 15.82 -49.03
C LEU A 307 -1.29 16.29 -48.43
N LEU A 308 -0.85 15.65 -47.35
CA LEU A 308 0.39 15.99 -46.66
C LEU A 308 1.63 15.33 -47.25
N HIS A 309 1.47 14.46 -48.25
CA HIS A 309 2.50 13.57 -48.78
C HIS A 309 3.17 12.71 -47.69
N ARG A 310 2.36 12.20 -46.77
CA ARG A 310 2.77 11.33 -45.67
C ARG A 310 2.23 9.91 -45.89
N PRO A 311 2.89 8.88 -45.35
CA PRO A 311 2.27 7.56 -45.27
C PRO A 311 1.02 7.63 -44.37
N PRO A 312 -0.08 6.94 -44.72
CA PRO A 312 -1.19 6.76 -43.80
C PRO A 312 -0.73 5.91 -42.61
N TYR A 313 -1.35 6.13 -41.46
CA TYR A 313 -1.07 5.33 -40.27
C TYR A 313 -1.38 3.85 -40.50
N ASP A 314 -0.39 2.99 -40.29
CA ASP A 314 -0.52 1.55 -40.39
C ASP A 314 -0.88 0.97 -39.01
N PHE A 315 -2.14 0.53 -38.87
CA PHE A 315 -2.68 -0.06 -37.64
C PHE A 315 -2.07 -1.42 -37.29
N THR A 316 -1.35 -2.06 -38.22
CA THR A 316 -0.63 -3.32 -37.98
C THR A 316 0.77 -3.09 -37.41
N GLN A 317 1.24 -1.84 -37.42
CA GLN A 317 2.58 -1.46 -36.98
C GLN A 317 2.55 -0.70 -35.65
N THR A 318 3.69 -0.67 -34.97
CA THR A 318 3.82 0.03 -33.68
C THR A 318 3.71 1.55 -33.84
N TYR A 319 3.40 2.25 -32.75
CA TYR A 319 3.48 3.72 -32.72
C TYR A 319 4.87 4.23 -33.11
N SER A 320 5.94 3.58 -32.60
CA SER A 320 7.31 3.96 -32.92
C SER A 320 7.62 3.83 -34.41
N TYR A 321 7.11 2.79 -35.07
CA TYR A 321 7.24 2.61 -36.53
C TYR A 321 6.55 3.73 -37.31
N ASN A 322 5.30 4.05 -36.96
CA ASN A 322 4.49 5.07 -37.62
C ASN A 322 5.06 6.48 -37.39
N ARG A 323 5.43 6.80 -36.14
CA ARG A 323 6.09 8.07 -35.77
C ARG A 323 7.39 8.26 -36.51
N ALA A 324 8.23 7.21 -36.61
CA ALA A 324 9.51 7.28 -37.31
C ALA A 324 9.36 7.61 -38.80
N ARG A 325 8.19 7.37 -39.40
CA ARG A 325 7.87 7.68 -40.80
C ARG A 325 7.03 8.93 -40.97
N PHE A 326 6.77 9.64 -39.87
CA PHE A 326 5.89 10.79 -39.84
C PHE A 326 4.49 10.48 -40.41
N ALA A 327 3.98 9.26 -40.17
CA ALA A 327 2.70 8.81 -40.71
C ALA A 327 1.54 9.64 -40.16
N PHE A 328 0.57 9.99 -41.01
CA PHE A 328 -0.61 10.74 -40.56
C PHE A 328 -1.65 9.80 -39.97
N GLY A 329 -2.08 10.05 -38.72
CA GLY A 329 -2.96 9.15 -37.97
C GLY A 329 -3.75 9.84 -36.85
N CYS A 330 -4.56 9.05 -36.14
CA CYS A 330 -5.51 9.49 -35.10
C CYS A 330 -4.91 10.49 -34.10
N TYR A 331 -3.66 10.29 -33.68
CA TYR A 331 -2.99 11.13 -32.68
C TYR A 331 -2.72 12.57 -33.14
N HIS A 332 -2.88 12.87 -34.43
CA HIS A 332 -2.81 14.24 -34.93
C HIS A 332 -4.11 15.01 -34.72
N CYS A 333 -5.27 14.33 -34.63
CA CYS A 333 -6.58 14.99 -34.58
C CYS A 333 -7.32 14.84 -33.25
N HIS A 334 -6.96 13.84 -32.42
CA HIS A 334 -7.68 13.55 -31.18
C HIS A 334 -7.03 14.19 -29.96
N MET A 335 -7.79 15.08 -29.29
CA MET A 335 -7.54 15.46 -27.90
C MET A 335 -7.86 14.30 -26.96
N VAL A 336 -6.97 14.04 -26.00
CA VAL A 336 -7.35 13.36 -24.76
C VAL A 336 -7.63 14.47 -23.75
N SER A 337 -8.91 14.78 -23.55
CA SER A 337 -9.34 15.71 -22.50
C SER A 337 -9.11 15.05 -21.14
N ALA A 338 -8.12 15.52 -20.38
CA ALA A 338 -8.02 15.24 -18.95
C ALA A 338 -8.87 16.27 -18.20
N THR A 339 -10.20 16.16 -18.30
CA THR A 339 -11.15 16.80 -17.39
C THR A 339 -12.52 16.14 -17.56
N ALA A 340 -12.99 15.47 -16.51
CA ALA A 340 -14.41 15.20 -16.32
C ALA A 340 -15.15 16.54 -16.17
N PRO A 341 -16.46 16.62 -16.51
CA PRO A 341 -17.24 17.79 -16.17
C PRO A 341 -17.38 17.83 -14.64
N THR A 342 -16.74 18.82 -14.00
CA THR A 342 -17.23 19.29 -12.71
C THR A 342 -18.50 20.08 -13.01
N ASP A 343 -19.63 19.54 -12.55
CA ASP A 343 -20.88 20.29 -12.44
C ASP A 343 -20.62 21.64 -11.76
N GLY A 344 -21.15 22.71 -12.37
CA GLY A 344 -21.27 24.01 -11.72
C GLY A 344 -20.09 24.97 -11.91
N ALA A 345 -19.96 25.54 -13.10
CA ALA A 345 -19.37 26.88 -13.24
C ALA A 345 -20.32 27.75 -14.03
N ALA A 346 -20.85 28.77 -13.36
CA ALA A 346 -21.81 29.72 -13.88
C ALA A 346 -21.31 30.43 -15.13
N VAL A 347 -22.23 30.62 -16.07
CA VAL A 347 -22.09 31.49 -17.23
C VAL A 347 -21.68 32.89 -16.76
N PRO A 348 -20.57 33.48 -17.23
CA PRO A 348 -20.38 34.91 -17.06
C PRO A 348 -21.36 35.64 -17.98
N THR A 349 -22.32 36.31 -17.34
CA THR A 349 -23.19 37.30 -17.96
C THR A 349 -22.33 38.34 -18.66
N VAL A 350 -22.40 38.40 -19.98
CA VAL A 350 -21.82 39.50 -20.75
C VAL A 350 -22.70 40.73 -20.49
N THR A 351 -22.21 41.63 -19.65
CA THR A 351 -22.76 42.96 -19.51
C THR A 351 -22.51 43.72 -20.82
N ALA A 352 -23.58 44.08 -21.52
CA ALA A 352 -23.53 45.06 -22.59
C ALA A 352 -23.04 46.40 -21.99
N LEU A 353 -22.02 47.00 -22.60
CA LEU A 353 -21.74 48.43 -22.42
C LEU A 353 -22.45 49.21 -23.54
N PRO A 354 -23.10 50.35 -23.21
CA PRO A 354 -23.85 51.14 -24.16
C PRO A 354 -22.95 52.11 -24.93
N HIS A 355 -23.31 52.26 -26.22
CA HIS A 355 -22.93 53.29 -27.19
C HIS A 355 -21.47 53.37 -27.66
#